data_AF-X6MA30-F1
#
_entry.id   AF-X6MA30-F1
#
_cell.length_a   1.000
_cell.length_b   1.000
_cell.length_c   1.000
_cell.angle_alpha   90.00
_cell.angle_beta   90.00
_cell.angle_gamma   90.00
#
_symmetry.space_group_name_H-M   'P 1'
#
loop_
_entity.id
_entity.type
_entity.pdbx_description
1 polymer ?
#
loop_
_entity_poly.entity_id
_entity_poly.type
_entity_poly.pdbx_seq_one_letter_code
_entity_poly.pdbx_strand_id
1 'polypeptide(L)'
;MIPFEVESGVVSQWTQVAQLIGEDKVNVEGAAIAYGARLIAIPKPDGSPRPIAIGCLLRRTAAAILSTRHKHKVQQAVGAKQFGINVPSGVEVFVHGFKAAVQWASKDKNRVAVKVDFKNAFNIIRRKKLLELVGSRIPSLFKYVHGCYGKHSSLFLPTGKTIPSCTGIQQGDPLSGALFAMVLADALENSLHNHACYWAAYHDDLTMAGTIDSVSSALVSIRNMCESHGLVVNLSKSERLSLTPPTDSNRGIRHCSSFTTTLASIAIGTPTDVDAVMEQK
;
A
#
# COMPACT_ATOMS: atom_id res chain seq x y z
N MET A 1 -31.68 -37.38 4.44
CA MET A 1 -31.49 -36.15 5.24
C MET A 1 -30.09 -36.15 5.85
N ILE A 2 -29.04 -36.23 5.03
CA ILE A 2 -27.63 -36.48 5.44
C ILE A 2 -26.61 -35.51 4.78
N PRO A 3 -26.89 -34.79 3.65
CA PRO A 3 -25.94 -33.82 3.11
C PRO A 3 -25.55 -32.70 4.08
N PHE A 4 -26.54 -32.16 4.81
CA PHE A 4 -26.32 -31.03 5.72
C PHE A 4 -25.44 -31.37 6.94
N GLU A 5 -25.43 -32.62 7.42
CA GLU A 5 -24.61 -33.02 8.58
C GLU A 5 -23.13 -33.11 8.22
N VAL A 6 -22.80 -33.72 7.07
CA VAL A 6 -21.41 -33.79 6.57
C VAL A 6 -20.90 -32.41 6.20
N GLU A 7 -21.70 -31.60 5.50
CA GLU A 7 -21.37 -30.20 5.20
C GLU A 7 -21.18 -29.38 6.48
N SER A 8 -21.99 -29.61 7.52
CA SER A 8 -21.83 -28.94 8.82
C SER A 8 -20.51 -29.29 9.51
N GLY A 9 -20.05 -30.54 9.40
CA GLY A 9 -18.78 -30.99 9.94
C GLY A 9 -17.59 -30.33 9.25
N VAL A 10 -17.61 -30.25 7.92
CA VAL A 10 -16.57 -29.58 7.13
C VAL A 10 -16.50 -28.09 7.45
N VAL A 11 -17.64 -27.39 7.48
CA VAL A 11 -17.71 -25.96 7.82
C VAL A 11 -17.20 -25.70 9.24
N SER A 12 -17.56 -26.57 10.19
CA SER A 12 -17.09 -26.48 11.58
C SER A 12 -15.57 -26.59 11.67
N GLN A 13 -14.96 -27.58 10.99
CA GLN A 13 -13.51 -27.77 10.97
C GLN A 13 -12.80 -26.59 10.30
N TRP A 14 -13.32 -26.09 9.18
CA TRP A 14 -12.75 -24.92 8.48
C TRP A 14 -12.75 -23.68 9.37
N THR A 15 -13.84 -23.47 10.10
CA THR A 15 -13.98 -22.36 11.05
C THR A 15 -12.97 -22.49 12.19
N GLN A 16 -12.80 -23.70 12.74
CA GLN A 16 -11.79 -23.96 13.78
C GLN A 16 -10.38 -23.66 13.29
N VAL A 17 -10.00 -24.09 12.08
CA VAL A 17 -8.66 -23.81 11.55
C VAL A 17 -8.48 -22.32 11.26
N ALA A 18 -9.48 -21.64 10.69
CA ALA A 18 -9.42 -20.20 10.47
C ALA A 18 -9.27 -19.43 11.80
N GLN A 19 -9.91 -19.90 12.88
CA GLN A 19 -9.75 -19.34 14.22
C GLN A 19 -8.34 -19.59 14.78
N LEU A 20 -7.77 -20.79 14.62
CA LEU A 20 -6.37 -21.07 15.01
C LEU A 20 -5.39 -20.13 14.30
N ILE A 21 -5.59 -19.86 13.00
CA ILE A 21 -4.79 -18.90 12.25
C ILE A 21 -5.01 -17.47 12.77
N GLY A 22 -6.25 -17.08 13.02
CA GLY A 22 -6.60 -15.75 13.55
C GLY A 22 -6.03 -15.47 14.94
N GLU A 23 -5.88 -16.51 15.76
CA GLU A 23 -5.40 -16.44 17.15
C GLU A 23 -3.92 -16.75 17.32
N ASP A 24 -3.18 -16.99 16.23
CA ASP A 24 -1.78 -17.44 16.26
C ASP A 24 -1.53 -18.71 17.09
N LYS A 25 -2.40 -19.71 16.89
CA LYS A 25 -2.36 -21.01 17.59
C LYS A 25 -2.12 -22.19 16.65
N VAL A 26 -1.68 -21.93 15.42
CA VAL A 26 -1.29 -22.98 14.48
C VAL A 26 -0.08 -23.72 15.03
N ASN A 27 -0.09 -25.05 14.97
CA ASN A 27 1.05 -25.87 15.39
C ASN A 27 2.28 -25.61 14.49
N VAL A 28 3.47 -25.94 15.00
CA VAL A 28 4.74 -25.68 14.29
C VAL A 28 4.83 -26.39 12.93
N GLU A 29 4.23 -27.58 12.82
CA GLU A 29 4.23 -28.37 11.59
C GLU A 29 3.35 -27.73 10.50
N GLY A 30 2.23 -27.10 10.90
CA GLY A 30 1.31 -26.41 9.99
C GLY A 30 1.72 -24.97 9.66
N ALA A 31 2.62 -24.36 10.44
CA ALA A 31 2.96 -22.94 10.34
C ALA A 31 3.51 -22.55 8.96
N ALA A 32 4.32 -23.41 8.34
CA ALA A 32 4.88 -23.15 7.00
C ALA A 32 3.79 -23.04 5.92
N ILE A 33 2.68 -23.77 6.07
CA ILE A 33 1.54 -23.74 5.14
C ILE A 33 0.58 -22.59 5.52
N ALA A 34 0.31 -22.41 6.82
CA ALA A 34 -0.61 -21.39 7.30
C ALA A 34 -0.10 -19.97 7.04
N TYR A 35 1.18 -19.70 7.32
CA TYR A 35 1.77 -18.37 7.26
C TYR A 35 2.78 -18.18 6.13
N GLY A 36 3.16 -19.26 5.45
CA GLY A 36 3.85 -19.17 4.17
C GLY A 36 2.92 -18.77 3.02
N ALA A 37 3.46 -18.81 1.81
CA ALA A 37 2.70 -18.48 0.61
C ALA A 37 3.28 -19.14 -0.64
N ARG A 38 2.43 -19.41 -1.62
CA ARG A 38 2.89 -19.70 -2.99
C ARG A 38 3.30 -18.40 -3.66
N LEU A 39 4.54 -18.31 -4.10
CA LEU A 39 5.08 -17.14 -4.77
C LEU A 39 4.93 -17.28 -6.28
N ILE A 40 4.26 -16.32 -6.91
CA ILE A 40 4.20 -16.20 -8.37
C ILE A 40 4.77 -14.84 -8.79
N ALA A 41 5.33 -14.76 -9.99
CA ALA A 41 5.78 -13.51 -10.58
C ALA A 41 4.83 -13.11 -11.70
N ILE A 42 4.12 -11.99 -11.53
CA ILE A 42 3.29 -11.39 -12.58
C ILE A 42 4.15 -10.38 -13.34
N PRO A 43 4.27 -10.45 -14.67
CA PRO A 43 5.04 -9.46 -15.42
C PRO A 43 4.40 -8.08 -15.32
N LYS A 44 5.21 -7.05 -15.07
CA LYS A 44 4.80 -5.65 -15.26
C LYS A 44 4.95 -5.27 -16.73
N PRO A 45 4.39 -4.11 -17.17
CA PRO A 45 4.56 -3.62 -18.54
C PRO A 45 6.03 -3.46 -18.95
N ASP A 46 6.92 -3.15 -18.00
CA ASP A 46 8.37 -3.03 -18.21
C ASP A 46 9.12 -4.39 -18.21
N GLY A 47 8.40 -5.51 -18.17
CA GLY A 47 8.96 -6.86 -18.10
C GLY A 47 9.51 -7.25 -16.73
N SER A 48 9.62 -6.32 -15.78
CA SER A 48 10.07 -6.64 -14.42
C SER A 48 9.03 -7.45 -13.65
N PRO A 49 9.42 -8.36 -12.75
CA PRO A 49 8.45 -9.17 -12.01
C PRO A 49 7.75 -8.35 -10.93
N ARG A 50 6.44 -8.62 -10.75
CA ARG A 50 5.65 -8.29 -9.57
C ARG A 50 5.43 -9.57 -8.76
N PRO A 51 6.18 -9.77 -7.66
CA PRO A 51 6.00 -10.95 -6.82
C PRO A 51 4.67 -10.87 -6.07
N ILE A 52 3.83 -11.90 -6.20
CA ILE A 52 2.59 -12.06 -5.46
C ILE A 52 2.73 -13.30 -4.57
N ALA A 53 2.61 -13.09 -3.27
CA ALA A 53 2.65 -14.12 -2.24
C ALA A 53 1.22 -14.53 -1.90
N ILE A 54 0.76 -15.62 -2.51
CA ILE A 54 -0.58 -16.16 -2.33
C ILE A 54 -0.58 -17.06 -1.09
N GLY A 55 -1.05 -16.54 0.05
CA GLY A 55 -1.25 -17.32 1.27
C GLY A 55 -2.21 -18.49 1.05
N CYS A 56 -2.17 -19.52 1.91
CA CYS A 56 -3.08 -20.66 1.78
C CYS A 56 -4.55 -20.24 1.91
N LEU A 57 -5.47 -21.07 1.42
CA LEU A 57 -6.90 -20.78 1.42
C LEU A 57 -7.41 -20.39 2.82
N LEU A 58 -7.06 -21.17 3.84
CA LEU A 58 -7.52 -20.97 5.22
C LEU A 58 -7.03 -19.64 5.80
N ARG A 59 -5.79 -19.23 5.48
CA ARG A 59 -5.28 -17.91 5.88
C ARG A 59 -6.03 -16.79 5.18
N ARG A 60 -6.27 -16.89 3.88
CA ARG A 60 -7.01 -15.86 3.15
C ARG A 60 -8.46 -15.79 3.64
N THR A 61 -9.07 -16.91 4.01
CA THR A 61 -10.40 -16.95 4.64
C THR A 61 -10.38 -16.24 5.99
N ALA A 62 -9.43 -16.56 6.88
CA ALA A 62 -9.28 -15.88 8.16
C ALA A 62 -9.07 -14.36 7.96
N ALA A 63 -8.22 -13.97 7.02
CA ALA A 63 -7.97 -12.58 6.68
C ALA A 63 -9.21 -11.85 6.17
N ALA A 64 -10.01 -12.48 5.29
CA ALA A 64 -11.24 -11.90 4.77
C ALA A 64 -12.28 -11.68 5.87
N ILE A 65 -12.43 -12.66 6.78
CA ILE A 65 -13.30 -12.55 7.95
C ILE A 65 -12.82 -11.42 8.86
N LEU A 66 -11.54 -11.38 9.18
CA LEU A 66 -10.95 -10.38 10.06
C LEU A 66 -11.02 -8.97 9.45
N SER A 67 -10.78 -8.83 8.14
CA SER A 67 -10.91 -7.57 7.40
C SER A 67 -12.32 -7.02 7.48
N THR A 68 -13.32 -7.86 7.24
CA THR A 68 -14.74 -7.49 7.36
C THR A 68 -15.09 -7.10 8.79
N ARG A 69 -14.72 -7.94 9.77
CA ARG A 69 -15.03 -7.72 11.19
C ARG A 69 -14.37 -6.45 11.77
N HIS A 70 -13.20 -6.08 11.25
CA HIS A 70 -12.42 -4.94 11.75
C HIS A 70 -12.46 -3.72 10.81
N LYS A 71 -13.33 -3.71 9.81
CA LYS A 71 -13.40 -2.67 8.77
C LYS A 71 -13.26 -1.25 9.31
N HIS A 72 -14.05 -0.91 10.33
CA HIS A 72 -14.05 0.43 10.95
C HIS A 72 -12.77 0.74 11.72
N LYS A 73 -12.25 -0.22 12.50
CA LYS A 73 -10.97 -0.06 13.22
C LYS A 73 -9.80 0.11 12.26
N VAL A 74 -9.80 -0.66 11.17
CA VAL A 74 -8.83 -0.54 10.08
C VAL A 74 -8.91 0.85 9.45
N GLN A 75 -10.11 1.32 9.11
CA GLN A 75 -10.30 2.65 8.52
C GLN A 75 -9.82 3.78 9.47
N GLN A 76 -10.12 3.66 10.76
CA GLN A 76 -9.64 4.61 11.77
C GLN A 76 -8.10 4.59 11.88
N ALA A 77 -7.50 3.40 11.85
CA ALA A 77 -6.06 3.23 12.00
C ALA A 77 -5.24 3.69 10.78
N VAL A 78 -5.80 3.63 9.56
CA VAL A 78 -5.14 4.15 8.34
C VAL A 78 -5.32 5.67 8.16
N GLY A 79 -6.30 6.27 8.83
CA GLY A 79 -6.53 7.71 8.79
C GLY A 79 -7.31 8.20 7.56
N ALA A 80 -7.78 9.45 7.62
CA ALA A 80 -8.70 10.03 6.63
C ALA A 80 -8.04 10.41 5.30
N LYS A 81 -6.71 10.40 5.23
CA LYS A 81 -5.94 10.79 4.03
C LYS A 81 -5.56 9.61 3.15
N GLN A 82 -5.89 8.39 3.57
CA GLN A 82 -5.70 7.16 2.82
C GLN A 82 -7.03 6.69 2.23
N PHE A 83 -7.19 6.89 0.92
CA PHE A 83 -8.43 6.64 0.20
C PHE A 83 -8.54 5.21 -0.37
N GLY A 84 -7.46 4.42 -0.34
CA GLY A 84 -7.45 3.04 -0.84
C GLY A 84 -8.13 2.02 0.07
N ILE A 85 -8.45 2.39 1.31
CA ILE A 85 -8.90 1.43 2.33
C ILE A 85 -10.25 1.85 2.90
N ASN A 86 -11.30 1.09 2.59
CA ASN A 86 -12.64 1.23 3.15
C ASN A 86 -13.31 2.60 2.93
N VAL A 87 -12.88 3.36 1.92
CA VAL A 87 -13.51 4.64 1.53
C VAL A 87 -14.39 4.42 0.30
N PRO A 88 -15.72 4.64 0.40
CA PRO A 88 -16.61 4.63 -0.77
C PRO A 88 -16.12 5.63 -1.82
N SER A 89 -16.04 5.18 -3.06
CA SER A 89 -15.52 5.98 -4.19
C SER A 89 -14.15 6.64 -3.91
N GLY A 90 -13.29 5.93 -3.16
CA GLY A 90 -12.00 6.47 -2.74
C GLY A 90 -11.06 6.81 -3.89
N VAL A 91 -11.09 6.03 -4.98
CA VAL A 91 -10.24 6.30 -6.15
C VAL A 91 -10.69 7.57 -6.88
N GLU A 92 -11.99 7.80 -6.99
CA GLU A 92 -12.57 8.99 -7.60
C GLU A 92 -12.21 10.23 -6.78
N VAL A 93 -12.40 10.18 -5.45
CA VAL A 93 -12.04 11.29 -4.56
C VAL A 93 -10.55 11.61 -4.64
N PHE A 94 -9.69 10.59 -4.65
CA PHE A 94 -8.25 10.74 -4.77
C PHE A 94 -7.84 11.40 -6.10
N VAL A 95 -8.35 10.88 -7.22
CA VAL A 95 -8.01 11.35 -8.56
C VAL A 95 -8.55 12.76 -8.83
N HIS A 96 -9.82 13.03 -8.48
CA HIS A 96 -10.40 14.36 -8.64
C HIS A 96 -9.75 15.39 -7.70
N GLY A 97 -9.40 15.00 -6.49
CA GLY A 97 -8.65 15.84 -5.55
C GLY A 97 -7.30 16.24 -6.13
N PHE A 98 -6.55 15.29 -6.69
CA PHE A 98 -5.27 15.61 -7.33
C PHE A 98 -5.43 16.41 -8.62
N LYS A 99 -6.46 16.15 -9.43
CA LYS A 99 -6.78 16.96 -10.62
C LYS A 99 -7.00 18.43 -10.26
N ALA A 100 -7.77 18.70 -9.19
CA ALA A 100 -7.96 20.06 -8.69
C ALA A 100 -6.64 20.68 -8.19
N ALA A 101 -5.80 19.89 -7.51
CA ALA A 101 -4.49 20.34 -7.04
C ALA A 101 -3.53 20.69 -8.19
N VAL A 102 -3.52 19.90 -9.26
CA VAL A 102 -2.76 20.16 -10.50
C VAL A 102 -3.23 21.46 -11.18
N GLN A 103 -4.55 21.65 -11.31
CA GLN A 103 -5.13 22.88 -11.86
C GLN A 103 -4.83 24.12 -11.00
N TRP A 104 -4.73 23.96 -9.68
CA TRP A 104 -4.33 25.04 -8.79
C TRP A 104 -2.84 25.37 -8.91
N ALA A 105 -1.99 24.35 -9.08
CA ALA A 105 -0.55 24.49 -9.23
C ALA A 105 -0.15 25.12 -10.57
N SER A 106 -0.89 24.87 -11.65
CA SER A 106 -0.58 25.42 -12.97
C SER A 106 -0.78 26.94 -13.10
N LYS A 107 -1.43 27.57 -12.13
CA LYS A 107 -1.76 29.01 -12.15
C LYS A 107 -0.64 29.92 -11.63
N ASP A 108 0.42 29.36 -11.05
CA ASP A 108 1.43 30.14 -10.34
C ASP A 108 2.80 29.45 -10.39
N LYS A 109 3.85 30.23 -10.68
CA LYS A 109 5.23 29.72 -10.79
C LYS A 109 5.79 29.23 -9.46
N ASN A 110 5.25 29.66 -8.32
CA ASN A 110 5.69 29.21 -7.00
C ASN A 110 4.94 27.96 -6.51
N ARG A 111 4.09 27.34 -7.33
CA ARG A 111 3.30 26.18 -6.93
C ARG A 111 3.75 24.92 -7.65
N VAL A 112 3.51 23.80 -6.98
CA VAL A 112 3.89 22.48 -7.48
C VAL A 112 2.87 21.44 -7.04
N ALA A 113 2.60 20.48 -7.92
CA ALA A 113 1.95 19.23 -7.61
C ALA A 113 2.96 18.09 -7.83
N VAL A 114 2.94 17.07 -6.96
CA VAL A 114 3.89 15.95 -7.02
C VAL A 114 3.15 14.65 -6.83
N LYS A 115 3.49 13.66 -7.66
CA LYS A 115 3.21 12.24 -7.43
C LYS A 115 4.47 11.58 -6.91
N VAL A 116 4.34 10.84 -5.83
CA VAL A 116 5.44 10.13 -5.18
C VAL A 116 5.18 8.63 -5.30
N ASP A 117 6.15 7.93 -5.89
CA ASP A 117 6.17 6.46 -6.00
C ASP A 117 7.11 5.87 -4.94
N PHE A 118 6.84 4.65 -4.48
CA PHE A 118 7.69 3.95 -3.51
C PHE A 118 8.28 2.66 -4.11
N LYS A 119 9.60 2.47 -3.93
CA LYS A 119 10.30 1.31 -4.48
C LYS A 119 9.89 0.04 -3.74
N ASN A 120 9.26 -0.89 -4.45
CA ASN A 120 9.00 -2.25 -3.96
C ASN A 120 8.28 -2.28 -2.59
N ALA A 121 7.37 -1.33 -2.37
CA ALA A 121 6.96 -0.88 -1.03
C ALA A 121 6.49 -2.02 -0.11
N PHE A 122 5.63 -2.92 -0.60
CA PHE A 122 5.16 -4.08 0.18
C PHE A 122 6.31 -4.94 0.74
N ASN A 123 7.33 -5.21 -0.07
CA ASN A 123 8.39 -6.16 0.30
C ASN A 123 9.44 -5.58 1.24
N ILE A 124 9.48 -4.26 1.42
CA ILE A 124 10.52 -3.61 2.23
C ILE A 124 10.03 -3.08 3.58
N ILE A 125 8.71 -3.09 3.83
CA ILE A 125 8.13 -2.67 5.12
C ILE A 125 8.81 -3.38 6.30
N ARG A 126 9.16 -2.59 7.32
CA ARG A 126 9.70 -3.11 8.58
C ARG A 126 8.58 -3.76 9.40
N ARG A 127 8.63 -5.09 9.52
CA ARG A 127 7.66 -5.89 10.29
C ARG A 127 7.56 -5.49 11.77
N LYS A 128 8.66 -5.05 12.39
CA LYS A 128 8.63 -4.52 13.75
C LYS A 128 7.65 -3.34 13.87
N LYS A 129 7.76 -2.36 12.97
CA LYS A 129 6.87 -1.20 12.94
C LYS A 129 5.42 -1.59 12.65
N LEU A 130 5.20 -2.54 11.74
CA LEU A 130 3.87 -3.12 11.50
C LEU A 130 3.26 -3.70 12.79
N LEU A 131 4.00 -4.53 13.51
CA LEU A 131 3.52 -5.19 14.74
C LEU A 131 3.26 -4.17 15.86
N GLU A 132 4.12 -3.15 16.01
CA GLU A 132 3.90 -2.05 16.95
C GLU A 132 2.61 -1.27 16.65
N LEU A 133 2.37 -0.95 15.38
CA LEU A 133 1.17 -0.22 14.95
C LEU A 133 -0.10 -1.05 15.11
N VAL A 134 -0.07 -2.34 14.74
CA VAL A 134 -1.22 -3.23 14.97
C VAL A 134 -1.46 -3.40 16.47
N GLY A 135 -0.41 -3.64 17.25
CA GLY A 135 -0.51 -3.85 18.69
C GLY A 135 -1.08 -2.65 19.44
N SER A 136 -0.80 -1.43 18.98
CA SER A 136 -1.32 -0.20 19.57
C SER A 136 -2.69 0.22 19.01
N ARG A 137 -2.88 0.21 17.69
CA ARG A 137 -4.08 0.77 17.03
C ARG A 137 -5.21 -0.26 16.88
N ILE A 138 -4.89 -1.54 16.68
CA ILE A 138 -5.90 -2.62 16.51
C ILE A 138 -5.46 -3.89 17.25
N PRO A 139 -5.39 -3.90 18.60
CA PRO A 139 -4.88 -5.02 19.37
C PRO A 139 -5.60 -6.35 19.06
N SER A 140 -6.88 -6.30 18.69
CA SER A 140 -7.68 -7.48 18.32
C SER A 140 -7.23 -8.18 17.03
N LEU A 141 -6.42 -7.52 16.18
CA LEU A 141 -5.78 -8.13 15.01
C LEU A 141 -4.34 -8.61 15.29
N PHE A 142 -3.77 -8.28 16.43
CA PHE A 142 -2.34 -8.49 16.69
C PHE A 142 -1.93 -9.94 16.53
N LYS A 143 -2.69 -10.89 17.08
CA LYS A 143 -2.35 -12.33 17.01
C LYS A 143 -2.22 -12.79 15.56
N TYR A 144 -3.25 -12.59 14.75
CA TYR A 144 -3.21 -12.92 13.31
C TYR A 144 -1.99 -12.32 12.60
N VAL A 145 -1.72 -11.03 12.82
CA VAL A 145 -0.58 -10.34 12.16
C VAL A 145 0.76 -10.88 12.68
N HIS A 146 0.87 -11.15 13.97
CA HIS A 146 2.04 -11.75 14.60
C HIS A 146 2.31 -13.15 14.05
N GLY A 147 1.29 -14.00 13.86
CA GLY A 147 1.45 -15.30 13.22
C GLY A 147 1.97 -15.19 11.78
N CYS A 148 1.43 -14.23 11.02
CA CYS A 148 1.84 -14.03 9.62
C CYS A 148 3.24 -13.42 9.45
N TYR A 149 3.64 -12.49 10.33
CA TYR A 149 4.79 -11.61 10.10
C TYR A 149 5.78 -11.53 11.28
N GLY A 150 5.47 -12.11 12.44
CA GLY A 150 6.35 -12.11 13.62
C GLY A 150 7.57 -13.01 13.48
N LYS A 151 7.55 -13.97 12.56
CA LYS A 151 8.66 -14.85 12.22
C LYS A 151 8.88 -14.90 10.70
N HIS A 152 10.04 -15.39 10.29
CA HIS A 152 10.26 -15.71 8.88
C HIS A 152 9.32 -16.84 8.45
N SER A 153 8.74 -16.75 7.26
CA SER A 153 7.88 -17.79 6.70
C SER A 153 8.31 -18.17 5.29
N SER A 154 7.85 -19.31 4.80
CA SER A 154 8.32 -19.88 3.54
C SER A 154 7.52 -19.37 2.33
N LEU A 155 8.23 -18.94 1.29
CA LEU A 155 7.67 -18.65 -0.03
C LEU A 155 8.01 -19.80 -0.98
N PHE A 156 7.00 -20.52 -1.45
CA PHE A 156 7.15 -21.68 -2.31
C PHE A 156 7.05 -21.28 -3.78
N LEU A 157 8.10 -21.55 -4.56
CA LEU A 157 8.11 -21.31 -6.00
C LEU A 157 7.54 -22.48 -6.77
N PRO A 158 7.01 -22.26 -7.99
CA PRO A 158 6.58 -23.34 -8.88
C PRO A 158 7.68 -24.35 -9.22
N THR A 159 8.95 -23.94 -9.09
CA THR A 159 10.12 -24.79 -9.32
C THR A 159 10.41 -25.77 -8.18
N GLY A 160 9.63 -25.74 -7.09
CA GLY A 160 9.89 -26.51 -5.87
C GLY A 160 10.90 -25.87 -4.92
N LYS A 161 11.57 -24.77 -5.33
CA LYS A 161 12.46 -23.99 -4.45
C LYS A 161 11.66 -23.22 -3.41
N THR A 162 12.29 -22.96 -2.27
CA THR A 162 11.72 -22.13 -1.19
C THR A 162 12.62 -20.91 -0.94
N ILE A 163 12.00 -19.74 -0.78
CA ILE A 163 12.66 -18.49 -0.39
C ILE A 163 12.10 -18.04 0.97
N PRO A 164 12.92 -17.60 1.93
CA PRO A 164 12.40 -17.08 3.19
C PRO A 164 11.80 -15.66 3.02
N SER A 165 10.60 -15.46 3.53
CA SER A 165 9.94 -14.17 3.67
C SER A 165 10.35 -13.52 5.00
N CYS A 166 11.42 -12.72 4.95
CA CYS A 166 12.03 -12.13 6.16
C CYS A 166 11.57 -10.70 6.47
N THR A 167 11.10 -9.98 5.46
CA THR A 167 10.68 -8.57 5.58
C THR A 167 9.39 -8.35 4.79
N GLY A 168 8.82 -7.16 4.93
CA GLY A 168 7.66 -6.75 4.17
C GLY A 168 6.36 -7.47 4.57
N ILE A 169 5.34 -7.10 3.82
CA ILE A 169 3.98 -7.61 3.88
C ILE A 169 3.73 -8.39 2.59
N GLN A 170 3.21 -9.61 2.72
CA GLN A 170 2.95 -10.48 1.59
C GLN A 170 1.76 -9.96 0.78
N GLN A 171 2.01 -9.55 -0.48
CA GLN A 171 0.96 -9.08 -1.38
C GLN A 171 0.16 -10.27 -1.91
N GLY A 172 -1.14 -10.34 -1.61
CA GLY A 172 -2.01 -11.45 -2.04
C GLY A 172 -2.98 -11.95 -0.96
N ASP A 173 -2.99 -11.30 0.21
CA ASP A 173 -3.90 -11.59 1.30
C ASP A 173 -4.93 -10.45 1.47
N PRO A 174 -6.21 -10.73 1.80
CA PRO A 174 -7.23 -9.69 1.97
C PRO A 174 -6.88 -8.55 2.94
N LEU A 175 -6.06 -8.79 3.96
CA LEU A 175 -5.61 -7.75 4.90
C LEU A 175 -4.31 -7.07 4.47
N SER A 176 -3.55 -7.61 3.51
CA SER A 176 -2.21 -7.12 3.20
C SER A 176 -2.21 -5.64 2.78
N GLY A 177 -3.18 -5.23 1.97
CA GLY A 177 -3.31 -3.85 1.51
C GLY A 177 -3.57 -2.87 2.65
N ALA A 178 -4.43 -3.24 3.60
CA ALA A 178 -4.75 -2.42 4.77
C ALA A 178 -3.57 -2.31 5.74
N LEU A 179 -2.87 -3.42 6.00
CA LEU A 179 -1.68 -3.44 6.84
C LEU A 179 -0.57 -2.57 6.26
N PHE A 180 -0.34 -2.65 4.94
CA PHE A 180 0.61 -1.79 4.24
C PHE A 180 0.21 -0.32 4.36
N ALA A 181 -1.04 0.00 4.02
CA ALA A 181 -1.55 1.36 4.01
C ALA A 181 -1.48 2.02 5.40
N MET A 182 -1.67 1.26 6.48
CA MET A 182 -1.52 1.74 7.85
C MET A 182 -0.07 2.13 8.19
N VAL A 183 0.90 1.31 7.79
CA VAL A 183 2.33 1.63 8.01
C VAL A 183 2.73 2.86 7.20
N LEU A 184 2.28 2.96 5.94
CA LEU A 184 2.52 4.12 5.11
C LEU A 184 1.85 5.38 5.70
N ALA A 185 0.59 5.29 6.13
CA ALA A 185 -0.12 6.41 6.74
C ALA A 185 0.59 6.95 7.98
N ASP A 186 1.07 6.08 8.88
CA ASP A 186 1.87 6.49 10.04
C ASP A 186 3.15 7.23 9.62
N ALA A 187 3.86 6.74 8.61
CA ALA A 187 5.04 7.43 8.08
C ALA A 187 4.69 8.81 7.52
N LEU A 188 3.60 8.92 6.75
CA LEU A 188 3.18 10.16 6.12
C LEU A 188 2.66 11.19 7.14
N GLU A 189 1.82 10.79 8.08
CA GLU A 189 1.33 11.68 9.15
C GLU A 189 2.49 12.26 9.95
N ASN A 190 3.42 11.41 10.40
CA ASN A 190 4.60 11.85 11.14
C ASN A 190 5.55 12.73 10.29
N SER A 191 5.58 12.54 8.97
CA SER A 191 6.42 13.35 8.07
C SER A 191 5.79 14.70 7.70
N LEU A 192 4.46 14.75 7.60
CA LEU A 192 3.73 15.81 6.91
C LEU A 192 2.91 16.72 7.83
N HIS A 193 2.72 16.35 9.11
CA HIS A 193 1.85 17.10 10.04
C HIS A 193 2.22 18.59 10.20
N ASN A 194 3.49 18.96 10.08
CA ASN A 194 3.96 20.35 10.20
C ASN A 194 4.14 21.07 8.85
N HIS A 195 3.78 20.44 7.74
CA HIS A 195 3.95 21.02 6.40
C HIS A 195 2.64 21.56 5.88
N ALA A 196 2.64 22.84 5.48
CA ALA A 196 1.51 23.49 4.87
C ALA A 196 1.38 23.07 3.39
N CYS A 197 1.05 21.80 3.16
CA CYS A 197 0.79 21.25 1.83
C CYS A 197 -0.41 20.30 1.85
N TYR A 198 -1.13 20.28 0.73
CA TYR A 198 -2.07 19.20 0.46
C TYR A 198 -1.31 17.90 0.30
N TRP A 199 -1.86 16.81 0.86
CA TRP A 199 -1.47 15.46 0.51
C TRP A 199 -2.64 14.50 0.64
N ALA A 200 -2.59 13.42 -0.15
CA ALA A 200 -3.50 12.30 -0.12
C ALA A 200 -2.78 11.04 -0.60
N ALA A 201 -3.24 9.87 -0.17
CA ALA A 201 -2.70 8.60 -0.61
C ALA A 201 -3.80 7.63 -1.05
N TYR A 202 -3.50 6.76 -2.01
CA TYR A 202 -4.31 5.64 -2.42
C TYR A 202 -3.42 4.41 -2.56
N HIS A 203 -3.49 3.48 -1.60
CA HIS A 203 -2.47 2.44 -1.44
C HIS A 203 -1.05 3.06 -1.41
N ASP A 204 -0.17 2.69 -2.33
CA ASP A 204 1.20 3.19 -2.47
C ASP A 204 1.31 4.49 -3.28
N ASP A 205 0.26 4.91 -3.99
CA ASP A 205 0.26 6.19 -4.71
C ASP A 205 0.10 7.34 -3.70
N LEU A 206 1.10 8.22 -3.61
CA LEU A 206 1.02 9.46 -2.83
C LEU A 206 0.97 10.67 -3.77
N THR A 207 0.05 11.59 -3.49
CA THR A 207 -0.05 12.89 -4.17
C THR A 207 0.12 14.03 -3.18
N MET A 208 0.78 15.09 -3.62
CA MET A 208 1.06 16.28 -2.81
C MET A 208 0.90 17.54 -3.65
N ALA A 209 0.54 18.66 -3.05
CA ALA A 209 0.58 19.97 -3.69
C ALA A 209 0.74 21.12 -2.70
N GLY A 210 1.41 22.18 -3.11
CA GLY A 210 1.67 23.35 -2.28
C GLY A 210 2.64 24.32 -2.93
N THR A 211 3.23 25.20 -2.13
CA THR A 211 4.38 25.99 -2.58
C THR A 211 5.58 25.09 -2.82
N ILE A 212 6.50 25.53 -3.69
CA ILE A 212 7.72 24.77 -3.99
C ILE A 212 8.52 24.46 -2.72
N ASP A 213 8.64 25.43 -1.82
CA ASP A 213 9.39 25.28 -0.57
C ASP A 213 8.72 24.31 0.39
N SER A 214 7.40 24.45 0.58
CA SER A 214 6.62 23.56 1.46
C SER A 214 6.71 22.11 1.00
N VAL A 215 6.47 21.86 -0.30
CA VAL A 215 6.52 20.49 -0.84
C VAL A 215 7.94 19.93 -0.86
N SER A 216 8.97 20.75 -1.13
CA SER A 216 10.36 20.28 -1.09
C SER A 216 10.79 19.90 0.31
N SER A 217 10.44 20.70 1.32
CA SER A 217 10.69 20.40 2.74
C SER A 217 9.95 19.12 3.19
N ALA A 218 8.71 18.97 2.74
CA ALA A 218 7.89 17.80 3.00
C ALA A 218 8.49 16.52 2.38
N LEU A 219 9.01 16.58 1.14
CA LEU A 219 9.70 15.46 0.49
C LEU A 219 10.96 15.04 1.24
N VAL A 220 11.74 15.99 1.76
CA VAL A 220 12.90 15.69 2.61
C VAL A 220 12.45 14.96 3.89
N SER A 221 11.39 15.45 4.53
CA SER A 221 10.84 14.82 5.74
C SER A 221 10.35 13.39 5.49
N ILE A 222 9.64 13.16 4.37
CA ILE A 222 9.20 11.83 3.95
C ILE A 222 10.41 10.91 3.76
N ARG A 223 11.46 11.33 3.05
CA ARG A 223 12.65 10.51 2.79
C ARG A 223 13.31 10.05 4.09
N ASN A 224 13.43 10.95 5.07
CA ASN A 224 14.03 10.65 6.37
C ASN A 224 13.17 9.68 7.19
N MET A 225 11.85 9.88 7.21
CA MET A 225 10.94 9.04 8.00
C MET A 225 10.72 7.66 7.37
N CYS A 226 10.72 7.57 6.04
CA CYS A 226 10.49 6.34 5.31
C CYS A 226 11.50 5.24 5.71
N GLU A 227 12.75 5.62 6.02
CA GLU A 227 13.76 4.65 6.45
C GLU A 227 13.32 3.89 7.72
N SER A 228 12.73 4.57 8.70
CA SER A 228 12.29 3.96 9.96
C SER A 228 11.11 2.98 9.78
N HIS A 229 10.40 3.06 8.65
CA HIS A 229 9.24 2.22 8.31
C HIS A 229 9.57 1.14 7.26
N GLY A 230 10.77 1.19 6.67
CA GLY A 230 11.12 0.32 5.55
C GLY A 230 10.43 0.76 4.25
N LEU A 231 10.42 2.06 3.98
CA LEU A 231 9.93 2.66 2.75
C LEU A 231 11.10 3.38 2.07
N VAL A 232 11.06 3.46 0.75
CA VAL A 232 12.05 4.20 -0.04
C VAL A 232 11.34 4.91 -1.18
N VAL A 233 11.46 6.23 -1.23
CA VAL A 233 10.92 7.03 -2.32
C VAL A 233 11.63 6.69 -3.63
N ASN A 234 10.85 6.48 -4.68
CA ASN A 234 11.32 6.19 -6.01
C ASN A 234 11.39 7.46 -6.86
N LEU A 235 12.54 8.14 -6.81
CA LEU A 235 12.70 9.42 -7.52
C LEU A 235 12.42 9.29 -9.02
N SER A 236 12.93 8.26 -9.68
CA SER A 236 12.79 8.09 -11.13
C SER A 236 11.36 7.76 -11.60
N LYS A 237 10.50 7.26 -10.72
CA LYS A 237 9.07 7.04 -10.99
C LYS A 237 8.16 8.11 -10.37
N SER A 238 8.72 8.97 -9.52
CA SER A 238 8.02 10.14 -9.01
C SER A 238 8.01 11.23 -10.07
N GLU A 239 6.97 12.07 -10.03
CA GLU A 239 6.74 13.09 -11.04
C GLU A 239 6.34 14.40 -10.38
N ARG A 240 6.91 15.50 -10.87
CA ARG A 240 6.69 16.85 -10.43
C ARG A 240 6.05 17.64 -11.56
N LEU A 241 4.91 18.27 -11.27
CA LEU A 241 4.20 19.14 -12.19
C LEU A 241 4.30 20.59 -11.68
N SER A 242 5.06 21.41 -12.40
CA SER A 242 5.28 22.83 -12.07
C SER A 242 5.71 23.63 -13.30
N LEU A 243 5.45 24.94 -13.30
CA LEU A 243 5.93 25.84 -14.36
C LEU A 243 7.45 26.07 -14.27
N THR A 244 8.01 26.00 -13.07
CA THR A 244 9.45 26.16 -12.83
C THR A 244 10.17 24.82 -12.84
N PRO A 245 11.38 24.75 -13.41
CA PRO A 245 12.24 23.57 -13.31
C PRO A 245 12.67 23.28 -11.87
N PRO A 246 12.98 22.02 -11.54
CA PRO A 246 13.41 21.64 -10.20
C PRO A 246 14.77 22.24 -9.83
N THR A 247 14.91 22.64 -8.56
CA THR A 247 16.19 22.95 -7.92
C THR A 247 16.90 21.66 -7.46
N ASP A 248 18.20 21.76 -7.12
CA ASP A 248 19.08 20.60 -6.89
C ASP A 248 18.59 19.55 -5.87
N SER A 249 17.81 19.95 -4.86
CA SER A 249 17.26 19.05 -3.82
C SER A 249 16.27 18.01 -4.34
N ASN A 250 15.73 18.21 -5.55
CA ASN A 250 14.78 17.33 -6.23
C ASN A 250 15.35 16.64 -7.47
N ARG A 251 16.68 16.64 -7.65
CA ARG A 251 17.35 15.91 -8.75
C ARG A 251 16.88 14.45 -8.79
N GLY A 252 16.43 14.02 -9.97
CA GLY A 252 15.97 12.65 -10.23
C GLY A 252 14.45 12.46 -10.23
N ILE A 253 13.66 13.45 -9.80
CA ILE A 253 12.20 13.45 -10.01
C ILE A 253 11.90 13.97 -11.42
N ARG A 254 11.09 13.25 -12.19
CA ARG A 254 10.69 13.67 -13.54
C ARG A 254 9.91 14.98 -13.47
N HIS A 255 10.32 15.98 -14.24
CA HIS A 255 9.60 17.27 -14.33
C HIS A 255 8.66 17.27 -15.55
N CYS A 256 7.40 17.65 -15.32
CA CYS A 256 6.38 17.82 -16.34
C CYS A 256 5.84 19.26 -16.29
N SER A 257 6.18 20.07 -17.30
CA SER A 257 5.73 21.46 -17.40
C SER A 257 4.36 21.63 -18.08
N SER A 258 3.89 20.61 -18.80
CA SER A 258 2.57 20.61 -19.45
C SER A 258 1.42 20.29 -18.48
N PHE A 259 1.73 19.85 -17.26
CA PHE A 259 0.74 19.40 -16.26
C PHE A 259 -0.09 18.20 -16.71
N THR A 260 0.42 17.44 -17.69
CA THR A 260 -0.24 16.24 -18.22
C THR A 260 0.40 14.99 -17.65
N THR A 261 -0.42 14.10 -17.09
CA THR A 261 0.04 12.86 -16.44
C THR A 261 -1.07 11.81 -16.35
N THR A 262 -0.78 10.66 -15.74
CA THR A 262 -1.77 9.67 -15.31
C THR A 262 -1.68 9.41 -13.80
N LEU A 263 -2.81 9.09 -13.18
CA LEU A 263 -2.90 8.63 -11.80
C LEU A 263 -3.97 7.54 -11.71
N ALA A 264 -3.66 6.40 -11.09
CA ALA A 264 -4.56 5.24 -11.06
C ALA A 264 -5.11 4.86 -12.46
N SER A 265 -4.25 4.94 -13.49
CA SER A 265 -4.60 4.75 -14.91
C SER A 265 -5.55 5.76 -15.54
N ILE A 266 -5.92 6.84 -14.84
CA ILE A 266 -6.76 7.92 -15.35
C ILE A 266 -5.87 9.10 -15.77
N ALA A 267 -6.11 9.66 -16.95
CA ALA A 267 -5.38 10.83 -17.43
C ALA A 267 -5.78 12.11 -16.66
N ILE A 268 -4.79 12.94 -16.36
CA ILE A 268 -4.92 14.24 -15.70
C ILE A 268 -4.20 15.26 -16.58
N GLY A 269 -4.91 16.29 -17.02
CA GLY A 269 -4.41 17.31 -17.93
C GLY A 269 -5.53 18.19 -18.46
N THR A 270 -5.27 18.99 -19.49
CA THR A 270 -6.33 19.69 -20.23
C THR A 270 -7.15 18.70 -21.07
N PRO A 271 -8.42 18.99 -21.44
CA PRO A 271 -9.23 18.08 -22.24
C PRO A 271 -8.56 17.63 -23.55
N THR A 272 -7.83 18.53 -24.20
CA THR A 272 -7.03 18.27 -25.42
C THR A 272 -5.84 17.34 -25.20
N ASP A 273 -5.30 17.25 -23.98
CA ASP A 273 -4.14 16.41 -23.67
C ASP A 273 -4.52 15.00 -23.20
N VAL A 274 -5.77 14.80 -22.77
CA VAL A 274 -6.27 13.51 -22.28
C VAL A 274 -6.32 12.46 -23.40
N ASP A 275 -6.70 12.87 -24.62
CA ASP A 275 -6.76 11.99 -25.78
C ASP A 275 -5.36 11.51 -26.18
N ALA A 276 -4.36 12.40 -26.19
CA ALA A 276 -2.97 12.08 -26.52
C ALA A 276 -2.29 11.13 -25.50
N VAL A 277 -2.69 11.16 -24.22
CA VAL A 277 -2.17 10.26 -23.18
C VAL A 277 -2.78 8.87 -23.26
N MET A 278 -4.03 8.75 -23.71
CA MET A 278 -4.71 7.47 -23.86
C MET A 278 -4.26 6.72 -25.12
N GLU A 279 -3.80 7.43 -26.16
CA GLU A 279 -3.24 6.84 -27.39
C GLU A 279 -1.83 6.23 -27.23
N GLN A 280 -1.12 6.52 -26.13
CA GLN A 280 0.25 6.04 -25.86
C GLN A 280 0.32 4.80 -24.94
N LYS A 281 -0.82 4.19 -24.61
CA LYS A 281 -0.92 2.93 -23.85
C LYS A 281 -1.24 1.75 -24.77
#